data_AF-A0A836RCL7-F1
#
_entry.id   AF-A0A836RCL7-F1
#
_cell.length_a   1.000
_cell.length_b   1.000
_cell.length_c   1.000
_cell.angle_alpha   90.00
_cell.angle_beta   90.00
_cell.angle_gamma   90.00
#
_symmetry.space_group_name_H-M   'P 1'
#
loop_
_entity.id
_entity.type
_entity.pdbx_description
1 polymer ?
#
loop_
_entity_poly.entity_id
_entity_poly.type
_entity_poly.pdbx_seq_one_letter_code
_entity_poly.pdbx_strand_id
1 'polypeptide(L)'
;MKKTFISQVKETLFTILIALVLALIIRAFILQTFYIPTGSMIPTIMPGDRIIALKFWYYIAPLKRGDIVVFKSPEESKILVKRLVGLPGDTILIKDGKVYVNG
;
A
#
# COMPACT_ATOMS: atom_id res chain seq x y z
N MET A 1 -2.53 45.58 19.69
CA MET A 1 -1.46 44.68 19.20
C MET A 1 -1.48 43.27 19.79
N LYS A 2 -1.44 43.07 21.13
CA LYS A 2 -1.39 41.71 21.74
C LYS A 2 -2.57 40.78 21.41
N LYS A 3 -3.81 41.30 21.31
CA LYS A 3 -5.00 40.47 20.97
C LYS A 3 -4.95 39.87 19.56
N THR A 4 -4.43 40.61 18.59
CA THR A 4 -4.25 40.16 17.20
C THR A 4 -3.20 39.05 17.10
N PHE A 5 -2.08 39.19 17.82
CA PHE A 5 -1.02 38.18 17.84
C PHE A 5 -1.49 36.85 18.48
N ILE A 6 -2.27 36.92 19.57
CA ILE A 6 -2.83 35.71 20.20
C ILE A 6 -3.86 35.02 19.28
N SER A 7 -4.65 35.75 18.48
CA SER A 7 -5.56 35.11 17.52
C SER A 7 -4.80 34.44 16.39
N GLN A 8 -3.78 35.11 15.82
CA GLN A 8 -2.94 34.56 14.76
C GLN A 8 -2.23 33.26 15.19
N VAL A 9 -1.70 33.21 16.42
CA VAL A 9 -1.08 32.00 16.96
C VAL A 9 -2.11 30.88 17.14
N LYS A 10 -3.32 31.19 17.64
CA LYS A 10 -4.41 30.20 17.78
C LYS A 10 -4.87 29.65 16.44
N GLU A 11 -5.06 30.52 15.44
CA GLU A 11 -5.46 30.14 14.08
C GLU A 11 -4.40 29.26 13.44
N THR A 12 -3.12 29.65 13.52
CA THR A 12 -1.99 28.86 13.02
C THR A 12 -1.92 27.48 13.69
N LEU A 13 -2.05 27.44 15.02
CA LEU A 13 -2.03 26.19 15.78
C LEU A 13 -3.20 25.28 15.41
N PHE A 14 -4.39 25.85 15.23
CA PHE A 14 -5.58 25.12 14.80
C PHE A 14 -5.41 24.55 13.38
N THR A 15 -4.85 25.32 12.45
CA THR A 15 -4.54 24.84 11.09
C THR A 15 -3.52 23.70 11.12
N ILE A 16 -2.44 23.83 11.89
CA ILE A 16 -1.44 22.76 12.07
C ILE A 16 -2.09 21.52 12.67
N LEU A 17 -2.96 21.69 13.67
CA LEU A 17 -3.68 20.60 14.30
C LEU A 17 -4.55 19.85 13.28
N ILE A 18 -5.32 20.56 12.47
CA ILE A 18 -6.14 19.95 11.40
C ILE A 18 -5.25 19.21 10.41
N ALA A 19 -4.16 19.82 9.94
CA ALA A 19 -3.24 19.19 9.01
C ALA A 19 -2.62 17.90 9.59
N LEU A 20 -2.24 17.91 10.87
CA LEU A 20 -1.72 16.74 11.56
C LEU A 20 -2.78 15.62 11.65
N VAL A 21 -4.00 15.96 12.06
CA VAL A 21 -5.10 14.99 12.16
C VAL A 21 -5.42 14.38 10.79
N LEU A 22 -5.51 15.20 9.74
CA LEU A 22 -5.70 14.72 8.38
C LEU A 22 -4.56 13.81 7.92
N ALA A 23 -3.30 14.18 8.19
CA ALA A 23 -2.15 13.37 7.85
C ALA A 23 -2.18 12.00 8.56
N LEU A 24 -2.60 11.95 9.83
CA LEU A 24 -2.77 10.71 10.58
C LEU A 24 -3.89 9.83 9.99
N ILE A 25 -5.02 10.42 9.60
CA ILE A 25 -6.12 9.69 8.94
C ILE A 25 -5.65 9.09 7.60
N ILE A 26 -4.98 9.89 6.77
CA ILE A 26 -4.44 9.44 5.48
C ILE A 26 -3.48 8.28 5.68
N ARG A 27 -2.54 8.38 6.63
CA ARG A 27 -1.56 7.34 6.94
C ARG A 27 -2.19 6.09 7.56
N ALA A 28 -3.24 6.26 8.36
CA ALA A 28 -3.93 5.15 8.99
C ALA A 28 -4.73 4.33 7.97
N PHE A 29 -5.51 4.99 7.11
CA PHE A 29 -6.55 4.35 6.31
C PHE A 29 -6.33 4.35 4.80
N ILE A 30 -5.58 5.30 4.25
CA ILE A 30 -5.49 5.49 2.80
C ILE A 30 -4.20 4.89 2.25
N LEU A 31 -3.05 5.31 2.79
CA LEU A 31 -1.72 5.04 2.24
C LEU A 31 -0.82 4.38 3.29
N GLN A 32 -0.01 3.42 2.86
CA GLN A 32 1.09 2.90 3.68
C GLN A 32 2.35 2.72 2.84
N THR A 33 3.46 3.22 3.36
CA THR A 33 4.79 3.02 2.77
C THR A 33 5.41 1.71 3.24
N PHE A 34 6.06 0.99 2.32
CA PHE A 34 6.81 -0.24 2.60
C PHE A 34 8.22 -0.15 2.03
N TYR A 35 9.20 -0.63 2.80
CA TYR A 35 10.56 -0.84 2.35
C TYR A 35 10.73 -2.27 1.85
N ILE A 36 11.43 -2.46 0.73
CA ILE A 36 11.57 -3.77 0.08
C ILE A 36 12.98 -4.33 0.31
N PRO A 37 13.14 -5.38 1.14
CA PRO A 37 14.46 -5.95 1.45
C PRO A 37 14.89 -7.08 0.50
N THR A 38 14.01 -7.60 -0.36
CA THR A 38 14.29 -8.81 -1.17
C THR A 38 14.11 -8.56 -2.67
N GLY A 39 14.78 -9.38 -3.49
CA GLY A 39 14.73 -9.30 -4.95
C GLY A 39 13.67 -10.15 -5.63
N SER A 40 12.65 -10.64 -4.91
CA SER A 40 11.67 -11.60 -5.47
C SER A 40 10.74 -11.02 -6.53
N MET A 41 10.73 -9.69 -6.68
CA MET A 41 9.89 -8.94 -7.61
C MET A 41 10.72 -8.30 -8.75
N ILE A 42 11.98 -8.70 -8.91
CA ILE A 42 12.83 -8.26 -10.04
C ILE A 42 12.20 -8.73 -11.36
N PRO A 43 12.22 -7.89 -12.41
CA PRO A 43 12.82 -6.54 -12.47
C PRO A 43 11.88 -5.41 -12.06
N THR A 44 10.63 -5.69 -11.67
CA THR A 44 9.62 -4.66 -11.41
C THR A 44 9.90 -3.85 -10.14
N ILE A 45 10.38 -4.50 -9.08
CA ILE A 45 10.71 -3.88 -7.79
C ILE A 45 12.07 -4.39 -7.36
N MET A 46 12.98 -3.47 -7.07
CA MET A 46 14.35 -3.76 -6.69
C MET A 46 14.53 -3.72 -5.16
N PRO A 47 15.50 -4.48 -4.61
CA PRO A 47 15.88 -4.34 -3.21
C PRO A 47 16.31 -2.89 -2.93
N GLY A 48 15.80 -2.31 -1.84
CA GLY A 48 16.03 -0.92 -1.46
C GLY A 48 14.87 0.02 -1.81
N ASP A 49 13.96 -0.40 -2.69
CA ASP A 49 12.81 0.40 -3.10
C ASP A 49 11.87 0.70 -1.92
N ARG A 50 11.23 1.87 -2.00
CA ARG A 50 10.13 2.26 -1.12
C ARG A 50 8.87 2.38 -1.96
N ILE A 51 7.87 1.55 -1.68
CA ILE A 51 6.59 1.58 -2.38
C ILE A 51 5.49 2.15 -1.49
N ILE A 52 4.44 2.69 -2.12
CA ILE A 52 3.24 3.16 -1.42
C ILE A 52 2.08 2.25 -1.84
N ALA A 53 1.43 1.64 -0.85
CA ALA A 53 0.24 0.82 -1.06
C ALA A 53 -1.02 1.61 -0.68
N LEU A 54 -2.06 1.50 -1.51
CA LEU A 54 -3.40 1.99 -1.22
C LEU A 54 -4.17 0.92 -0.44
N LYS A 55 -4.44 1.16 0.84
CA LYS A 55 -5.13 0.17 1.70
C LYS A 55 -6.60 -0.01 1.33
N PHE A 56 -7.25 1.07 0.92
CA PHE A 56 -8.69 1.09 0.67
C PHE A 56 -9.06 0.53 -0.72
N TRP A 57 -8.13 0.51 -1.68
CA TRP A 57 -8.42 0.19 -3.08
C TRP A 57 -9.07 -1.19 -3.24
N TYR A 58 -8.62 -2.18 -2.46
CA TYR A 58 -9.16 -3.53 -2.43
C TYR A 58 -10.67 -3.59 -2.11
N TYR A 59 -11.20 -2.64 -1.35
CA TYR A 59 -12.61 -2.64 -0.94
C TYR A 59 -13.54 -2.00 -1.98
N ILE A 60 -13.01 -1.21 -2.90
CA ILE A 60 -13.81 -0.43 -3.86
C ILE A 60 -13.66 -0.91 -5.30
N ALA A 61 -12.53 -1.53 -5.63
CA ALA A 61 -12.23 -2.00 -6.97
C ALA A 61 -11.91 -3.50 -6.93
N PRO A 62 -12.46 -4.29 -7.86
CA PRO A 62 -12.11 -5.70 -7.97
C PRO A 62 -10.64 -5.84 -8.35
N LEU A 63 -9.96 -6.81 -7.72
CA LEU A 63 -8.60 -7.17 -8.06
C LEU A 63 -8.52 -7.76 -9.47
N LYS A 64 -7.42 -7.46 -10.16
CA LYS A 64 -7.16 -7.94 -11.52
C LYS A 64 -5.84 -8.68 -11.55
N ARG A 65 -5.75 -9.69 -12.41
CA ARG A 65 -4.49 -10.38 -12.68
C ARG A 65 -3.44 -9.34 -13.13
N GLY A 66 -2.24 -9.47 -12.61
CA GLY A 66 -1.15 -8.53 -12.82
C GLY A 66 -1.02 -7.46 -11.73
N ASP A 67 -2.05 -7.23 -10.92
CA ASP A 67 -1.98 -6.29 -9.80
C ASP A 67 -0.84 -6.67 -8.83
N ILE A 68 -0.16 -5.68 -8.27
CA ILE A 68 0.83 -5.89 -7.22
C ILE A 68 0.15 -5.66 -5.88
N VAL A 69 0.12 -6.69 -5.05
CA VAL A 69 -0.59 -6.70 -3.77
C VAL A 69 0.38 -6.83 -2.61
N VAL A 70 0.04 -6.17 -1.52
CA VAL A 70 0.74 -6.28 -0.23
C VAL A 70 -0.18 -7.00 0.74
N PHE A 71 0.28 -8.10 1.33
CA PHE A 71 -0.53 -8.89 2.24
C PHE A 71 0.32 -9.53 3.34
N LYS A 72 -0.32 -9.92 4.44
CA LYS A 72 0.32 -10.71 5.50
C LYS A 72 0.24 -12.18 5.11
N SER A 73 1.40 -12.83 4.99
CA SER A 73 1.49 -14.26 4.72
C SER A 73 0.92 -15.06 5.89
N PRO A 74 -0.01 -16.01 5.65
CA PRO A 74 -0.53 -16.88 6.70
C PRO A 74 0.53 -17.88 7.19
N GLU A 75 1.49 -18.25 6.34
CA GLU A 75 2.53 -19.26 6.65
C GLU A 75 3.72 -18.64 7.37
N GLU A 76 4.24 -17.52 6.85
CA GLU A 76 5.47 -16.91 7.36
C GLU A 76 5.21 -15.79 8.37
N SER A 77 3.95 -15.38 8.59
CA SER A 77 3.58 -14.23 9.41
C SER A 77 4.27 -12.90 9.03
N LYS A 78 4.88 -12.83 7.84
CA LYS A 78 5.55 -11.64 7.27
C LYS A 78 4.65 -10.90 6.30
N ILE A 79 4.94 -9.62 6.10
CA ILE A 79 4.33 -8.83 5.02
C ILE A 79 5.07 -9.13 3.72
N LEU A 80 4.33 -9.52 2.69
CA LEU A 80 4.85 -9.84 1.37
C LEU A 80 4.29 -8.89 0.32
N VAL A 81 5.10 -8.63 -0.71
CA VAL A 81 4.70 -7.92 -1.92
C VAL A 81 4.83 -8.89 -3.08
N LYS A 82 3.72 -9.20 -3.75
CA LYS A 82 3.67 -10.16 -4.85
C LYS A 82 2.77 -9.69 -5.97
N ARG A 83 2.93 -10.28 -7.16
CA ARG A 83 2.04 -10.07 -8.29
C ARG A 83 0.88 -11.07 -8.23
N LEU A 84 -0.35 -10.60 -8.41
CA LEU A 84 -1.54 -11.41 -8.48
C LEU A 84 -1.57 -12.17 -9.81
N VAL A 85 -1.57 -13.49 -9.76
CA VAL A 85 -1.55 -14.35 -10.97
C VAL A 85 -2.89 -15.01 -11.23
N GLY A 86 -3.56 -15.49 -10.18
CA GLY A 86 -4.89 -16.11 -10.25
C GLY A 86 -5.91 -15.38 -9.40
N LEU A 87 -7.16 -15.44 -9.84
CA LEU A 87 -8.35 -15.01 -9.11
C LEU A 87 -9.20 -16.22 -8.70
N PRO A 88 -10.15 -16.07 -7.76
CA PRO A 88 -11.08 -17.15 -7.44
C PRO A 88 -11.77 -17.70 -8.69
N GLY A 89 -11.76 -19.03 -8.85
CA GLY A 89 -12.26 -19.72 -10.04
C GLY A 89 -11.19 -20.02 -11.10
N ASP A 90 -9.99 -19.44 -10.99
CA ASP A 90 -8.90 -19.76 -11.92
C ASP A 90 -8.25 -21.11 -11.61
N THR A 91 -7.93 -21.85 -12.67
CA THR A 91 -7.04 -23.02 -12.64
C THR A 91 -5.64 -22.58 -13.03
N ILE A 92 -4.67 -22.76 -12.14
CA ILE A 92 -3.27 -22.38 -12.39
C ILE A 92 -2.45 -23.64 -12.64
N LEU A 93 -1.77 -23.70 -13.77
CA LEU A 93 -0.80 -24.73 -14.10
C LEU A 93 0.59 -24.10 -14.24
N ILE A 94 1.58 -24.68 -13.56
CA ILE A 94 2.98 -24.29 -13.70
C ILE A 94 3.72 -25.45 -14.36
N LYS A 95 4.25 -25.20 -15.57
CA LYS A 95 4.97 -26.21 -16.35
C LYS A 95 6.15 -25.57 -17.06
N ASP A 96 7.32 -26.20 -16.97
CA ASP A 96 8.57 -25.75 -17.62
C ASP A 96 8.91 -24.27 -17.31
N GLY A 97 8.70 -23.86 -16.05
CA GLY A 97 8.93 -22.48 -15.60
C GLY A 97 7.93 -21.45 -16.11
N LYS A 98 6.89 -21.87 -16.83
CA LYS A 98 5.81 -21.01 -17.33
C LYS A 98 4.55 -21.21 -16.52
N VAL A 99 3.80 -20.12 -16.38
CA VAL A 99 2.50 -20.13 -15.71
C VAL A 99 1.40 -20.05 -16.75
N TYR A 100 0.44 -20.96 -16.63
CA TYR A 100 -0.76 -21.08 -17.46
C TYR A 100 -1.96 -20.84 -16.57
N VAL A 101 -2.93 -20.05 -17.07
CA VAL A 101 -4.14 -19.70 -16.34
C VAL A 101 -5.33 -20.14 -17.19
N ASN A 102 -6.08 -21.12 -16.69
CA ASN A 102 -7.23 -21.75 -17.34
C ASN A 102 -6.90 -22.56 -18.61
N GLY A 103 -5.74 -23.23 -18.63
CA GLY A 103 -5.30 -24.13 -19.71
C GLY A 103 -4.08 -23.61 -20.45
#